data_AF-U4QWV4-F1
#
_entry.id   AF-U4QWV4-F1
#
_cell.length_a   1.000
_cell.length_b   1.000
_cell.length_c   1.000
_cell.angle_alpha   90.00
_cell.angle_beta   90.00
_cell.angle_gamma   90.00
#
_symmetry.space_group_name_H-M   'P 1'
#
loop_
_entity.id
_entity.type
_entity.pdbx_description
1 polymer ?
#
loop_
_entity_poly.entity_id
_entity_poly.type
_entity_poly.pdbx_seq_one_letter_code
_entity_poly.pdbx_strand_id
1 'polypeptide(L)' 'MKTTLQYLLERKDLAWHNRLCYSMTYEMDTPKEGYRNEHSEAVRDCEIVEELITMVKAKEAEEAELQGIRLLDKGYSPVY' A
#
# COMPACT_ATOMS: atom_id res chain seq x y z
N MET A 1 -18.59 -0.88 -3.35
CA MET A 1 -17.37 -1.32 -4.06
C MET A 1 -16.19 -0.68 -3.36
N LYS A 2 -15.16 -1.45 -2.96
CA LYS A 2 -13.97 -0.87 -2.31
C LYS A 2 -13.10 -0.18 -3.35
N THR A 3 -12.44 0.92 -2.98
CA THR A 3 -11.42 1.52 -3.85
C THR A 3 -10.18 0.63 -3.91
N THR A 4 -9.33 0.81 -4.93
CA THR A 4 -8.05 0.09 -5.03
C THR A 4 -7.20 0.33 -3.79
N LEU A 5 -7.12 1.58 -3.31
CA LEU A 5 -6.38 1.91 -2.09
C LEU A 5 -6.93 1.18 -0.86
N GLN A 6 -8.26 1.15 -0.67
CA GLN A 6 -8.88 0.43 0.44
C GLN A 6 -8.57 -1.07 0.40
N TYR A 7 -8.64 -1.68 -0.77
CA TYR A 7 -8.28 -3.09 -0.94
C TYR A 7 -6.80 -3.34 -0.58
N LEU A 8 -5.88 -2.50 -1.06
CA LEU A 8 -4.46 -2.64 -0.79
C LEU A 8 -4.11 -2.45 0.70
N LEU A 9 -4.79 -1.53 1.39
CA LEU A 9 -4.62 -1.37 2.84
C LEU A 9 -5.04 -2.65 3.60
N GLU A 10 -6.15 -3.27 3.23
CA GLU A 10 -6.56 -4.56 3.82
C GLU A 10 -5.58 -5.70 3.49
N ARG A 11 -4.96 -5.68 2.31
CA ARG A 11 -3.90 -6.64 1.96
C ARG A 11 -2.63 -6.39 2.77
N LYS A 12 -2.29 -5.14 3.05
CA LYS A 12 -1.16 -4.78 3.91
C LYS A 12 -1.33 -5.33 5.32
N ASP A 13 -2.51 -5.16 5.92
CA ASP A 13 -2.80 -5.69 7.25
C ASP A 13 -2.65 -7.22 7.29
N LEU A 14 -3.11 -7.91 6.25
CA LEU A 14 -2.97 -9.36 6.13
C LEU A 14 -1.51 -9.81 5.96
N ALA A 15 -0.74 -9.15 5.10
CA ALA A 15 0.67 -9.46 4.88
C ALA A 15 1.50 -9.28 6.17
N TRP A 16 1.24 -8.20 6.91
CA TRP A 16 1.87 -7.94 8.20
C TRP A 16 1.46 -8.95 9.27
N HIS A 17 0.19 -9.37 9.28
CA HIS A 17 -0.28 -10.44 10.15
C HIS A 17 0.45 -11.76 9.85
N ASN A 18 0.56 -12.15 8.58
CA ASN A 18 1.27 -13.36 8.17
C ASN A 18 2.75 -13.30 8.57
N ARG A 19 3.41 -12.16 8.33
CA ARG A 19 4.80 -11.94 8.72
C ARG A 19 4.98 -12.13 10.22
N LEU A 20 4.08 -11.57 11.04
CA LEU A 20 4.08 -11.78 12.49
C LEU A 20 3.86 -13.25 12.86
N CYS A 21 2.90 -13.93 12.23
CA CYS A 21 2.58 -15.33 12.49
C CYS A 21 3.77 -16.26 12.25
N TYR A 22 4.56 -16.01 11.21
CA TYR A 22 5.73 -16.82 10.86
C TYR A 22 7.04 -16.35 11.53
N SER A 23 7.00 -15.28 12.33
CA SER A 23 8.17 -14.73 13.01
C SER A 23 8.36 -15.27 14.42
N MET A 24 9.60 -15.56 14.79
CA MET A 24 9.97 -16.01 16.14
C MET A 24 9.90 -14.86 17.16
N THR A 25 10.09 -13.63 16.70
CA THR A 25 10.16 -12.41 17.50
C THR A 25 9.07 -11.42 17.07
N TYR A 26 8.76 -10.46 17.94
CA TYR A 26 7.88 -9.33 17.59
C TYR A 26 8.53 -8.32 16.63
N GLU A 27 9.85 -8.33 16.52
CA GLU A 27 10.58 -7.52 15.53
C GLU A 27 10.38 -8.06 14.10
N MET A 28 9.88 -9.29 13.97
CA MET A 28 9.54 -9.94 12.71
C MET A 28 10.71 -10.07 11.73
N ASP A 29 11.92 -10.11 12.27
CA ASP A 29 13.19 -10.20 11.57
C ASP A 29 13.65 -11.64 11.36
N THR A 30 13.21 -12.54 12.25
CA THR A 30 13.66 -13.93 12.31
C THR A 30 12.47 -14.89 12.12
N PRO A 31 12.55 -15.88 11.20
CA PRO A 31 11.50 -16.87 11.01
C PRO A 31 11.43 -17.87 12.18
N LYS A 32 10.23 -18.40 12.44
CA LYS A 32 10.04 -19.58 13.31
C LYS A 32 10.65 -20.83 12.66
N GLU A 33 11.04 -21.79 13.49
CA GLU A 33 11.54 -23.09 13.02
C GLU A 33 10.51 -23.75 12.08
N GLY A 34 10.97 -24.18 10.90
CA GLY A 34 10.11 -24.77 9.87
C GLY A 34 9.32 -23.79 8.99
N TYR A 35 9.34 -22.48 9.27
CA TYR A 35 8.53 -21.46 8.54
C TYR A 35 9.37 -20.47 7.71
N ARG A 36 10.59 -20.85 7.31
CA ARG A 36 11.50 -19.96 6.58
C ARG A 36 10.90 -19.44 5.28
N ASN A 37 10.22 -20.31 4.54
CA ASN A 37 9.67 -19.95 3.23
C ASN A 37 8.47 -19.02 3.39
N GLU A 38 7.54 -19.37 4.28
CA GLU A 38 6.33 -18.61 4.57
C GLU A 38 6.65 -17.23 5.16
N HIS A 39 7.68 -17.15 6.01
CA HIS A 39 8.18 -15.88 6.49
C HIS A 39 8.76 -15.02 5.36
N SER A 40 9.59 -15.61 4.49
CA SER A 40 10.17 -14.91 3.34
C SER A 40 9.10 -14.43 2.35
N GLU A 41 8.08 -15.24 2.10
CA GLU A 41 6.94 -14.87 1.25
C GLU A 41 6.14 -13.74 1.90
N ALA A 42 5.85 -13.82 3.20
CA ALA A 42 5.13 -12.76 3.91
C ALA A 42 5.91 -11.44 3.95
N VAL A 43 7.24 -11.49 4.08
CA VAL A 43 8.10 -10.30 3.92
C VAL A 43 7.95 -9.72 2.52
N ARG A 44 8.01 -10.57 1.49
CA ARG A 44 7.89 -10.13 0.10
C ARG A 44 6.51 -9.52 -0.19
N ASP A 45 5.44 -10.10 0.34
CA ASP A 45 4.09 -9.57 0.23
C ASP A 45 3.96 -8.18 0.88
N CYS A 46 4.62 -7.96 2.03
CA CYS A 46 4.68 -6.64 2.66
C CYS A 46 5.37 -5.60 1.77
N GLU A 47 6.47 -5.96 1.11
CA GLU A 47 7.18 -5.06 0.20
C GLU A 47 6.33 -4.70 -1.02
N ILE A 48 5.72 -5.71 -1.65
CA ILE A 48 4.90 -5.53 -2.86
C ILE A 48 3.70 -4.64 -2.56
N VAL A 49 2.97 -4.89 -1.47
CA VAL A 49 1.76 -4.11 -1.17
C VAL A 49 2.10 -2.65 -0.84
N GLU A 50 3.25 -2.38 -0.22
CA GLU A 50 3.73 -1.02 0.05
C GLU A 50 4.12 -0.27 -1.23
N GLU A 51 4.77 -0.96 -2.16
CA GLU A 51 5.07 -0.43 -3.49
C GLU A 51 3.77 -0.08 -4.24
N LEU A 52 2.80 -0.98 -4.25
CA LEU A 52 1.51 -0.77 -4.91
C LEU A 52 0.72 0.40 -4.30
N ILE A 53 0.69 0.53 -2.97
CA ILE A 53 0.05 1.67 -2.29
C ILE A 53 0.71 2.98 -2.73
N THR A 54 2.04 2.99 -2.81
CA THR A 54 2.80 4.17 -3.23
C THR A 54 2.46 4.57 -4.67
N MET A 55 2.41 3.60 -5.59
CA MET A 55 2.02 3.84 -6.98
C MET A 55 0.59 4.37 -7.10
N VAL A 56 -0.36 3.82 -6.34
CA VAL A 56 -1.76 4.28 -6.35
C VAL A 56 -1.86 5.71 -5.84
N LYS A 57 -1.19 6.05 -4.73
CA LYS A 57 -1.18 7.42 -4.21
C LYS A 57 -0.55 8.42 -5.18
N ALA A 58 0.55 8.03 -5.84
CA ALA A 58 1.19 8.87 -6.85
C ALA A 58 0.25 9.15 -8.03
N LYS A 59 -0.46 8.11 -8.50
CA LYS A 59 -1.43 8.23 -9.58
C LYS A 59 -2.64 9.11 -9.19
N GLU A 60 -3.18 8.92 -8.00
CA GLU A 60 -4.30 9.75 -7.49
C GLU A 60 -3.87 11.23 -7.38
N ALA A 61 -2.62 11.51 -6.98
CA ALA A 61 -2.07 12.86 -6.95
C ALA A 61 -1.92 13.47 -8.35
N GLU A 62 -1.39 12.70 -9.31
CA GLU A 62 -1.26 13.12 -10.72
C GLU A 62 -2.64 13.46 -11.33
N GLU A 63 -3.64 12.62 -11.08
CA GLU A 63 -5.01 12.85 -11.57
C GLU A 63 -5.64 14.09 -10.93
N ALA A 64 -5.40 14.34 -9.65
CA ALA A 64 -5.88 15.53 -8.95
C ALA A 64 -5.22 16.81 -9.49
N GLU A 65 -3.92 16.78 -9.78
CA GLU A 65 -3.19 17.90 -10.38
C GLU A 65 -3.73 18.21 -11.79
N LEU A 66 -3.89 17.19 -12.64
CA LEU A 66 -4.47 17.32 -13.98
C LEU A 66 -5.89 17.89 -13.93
N GLN A 67 -6.69 17.49 -12.94
CA GLN A 67 -8.03 18.01 -12.75
C GLN A 67 -8.02 19.48 -12.31
N GLY A 68 -7.10 19.87 -11.43
CA GLY A 68 -6.89 21.26 -11.03
C GLY A 68 -6.50 22.15 -12.21
N ILE A 69 -5.54 21.71 -13.04
CA ILE A 69 -5.12 22.42 -14.26
C ILE A 69 -6.30 22.59 -15.22
N ARG A 70 -7.08 21.52 -15.46
CA ARG A 70 -8.27 21.58 -16.33
C ARG A 70 -9.35 22.54 -15.84
N LEU A 71 -9.49 22.71 -14.52
CA LEU A 71 -10.45 23.67 -13.95
C LEU A 71 -9.99 25.12 -14.16
N LEU A 72 -8.69 25.38 -14.00
CA LEU A 72 -8.09 26.68 -14.30
C LEU A 72 -8.22 27.03 -15.79
N ASP A 73 -7.95 26.08 -16.70
CA ASP A 73 -8.10 26.29 -18.16
C ASP A 73 -9.55 26.62 -18.57
N LYS A 74 -10.54 26.16 -17.80
CA LYS A 74 -11.96 26.47 -18.02
C LYS A 74 -12.41 27.78 -17.38
N GLY A 75 -11.49 28.56 -16.79
CA GLY A 75 -11.78 29.85 -16.18
C GLY A 75 -12.40 29.77 -14.79
N TYR A 76 -12.38 28.60 -14.13
CA TYR A 76 -12.80 28.48 -12.74
C TYR A 76 -11.66 28.89 -11.80
N SER A 77 -11.80 30.04 -11.15
CA SER A 77 -10.90 30.44 -10.05
C SER A 77 -11.31 29.75 -8.75
N PRO A 78 -10.38 29.21 -7.95
CA PRO A 78 -10.69 28.79 -6.58
C PRO A 78 -11.22 30.00 -5.82
N VAL A 79 -12.47 29.94 -5.35
CA VAL A 79 -13.02 30.92 -4.42
C VAL A 79 -12.52 30.51 -3.05
N TYR A 80 -11.55 31.28 -2.53
CA TYR A 80 -11.03 31.12 -1.16
C TYR A 80 -12.06 31.56 -0.12
#